data_AF-A0ABD0P0G8-F1
#
_entry.id   AF-A0ABD0P0G8-F1
#
_cell.length_a   1.000
_cell.length_b   1.000
_cell.length_c   1.000
_cell.angle_alpha   90.00
_cell.angle_beta   90.00
_cell.angle_gamma   90.00
#
_symmetry.space_group_name_H-M   'P 1'
#
loop_
_entity.id
_entity.type
_entity.pdbx_description
1 polymer ?
#
loop_
_entity_poly.entity_id
_entity_poly.type
_entity_poly.pdbx_seq_one_letter_code
_entity_poly.pdbx_strand_id
1 'polypeptide(L)'
;AKSDYNADIQELLCFIDKKLEDGNDIEISPEIEASLKIHICGNATRAFQKMHDDYIQRNDPVKSLEKFKEQWLADFKDLYYQRDQCQKKAETCAMKCIAPAVMEYIQKHLGPDIVDEMLTGEKAFAFSTRTFFQCSLLKELLQDDDFNKICEYVQNYEQFVTEWISEKILSGTLALNNSDPAEFADCLKSSIEKMQNTLADQLRSAGDVEAKLTRLSVNRPQEELFRRVFGCGKMCPFSSAPCEAGGKDHTEHFASVHRPQGIGNYSENRFQCKDTGHEWYPYKEYREFYPNWRIQPDDTIEATDFWKYIFT
;
A
#
# COMPACT_ATOMS: atom_id res chain seq x y z
N ALA A 1 21.73 -20.31 22.08
CA ALA A 1 20.73 -19.95 23.11
C ALA A 1 20.95 -20.63 24.47
N LYS A 2 22.16 -21.09 24.82
CA LYS A 2 22.47 -21.65 26.16
C LYS A 2 23.30 -20.70 27.05
N SER A 3 23.58 -19.48 26.58
CA SER A 3 24.55 -18.55 27.19
C SER A 3 23.95 -17.29 27.82
N ASP A 4 22.64 -17.03 27.69
CA ASP A 4 22.06 -15.73 28.08
C ASP A 4 21.65 -15.61 29.55
N TYR A 5 21.44 -16.72 30.26
CA TYR A 5 21.13 -16.67 31.70
C TYR A 5 22.31 -16.24 32.58
N ASN A 6 23.48 -15.99 31.98
CA ASN A 6 24.66 -15.64 32.76
C ASN A 6 24.46 -14.30 33.48
N ALA A 7 23.83 -13.31 32.86
CA ALA A 7 23.54 -12.04 33.51
C ALA A 7 22.56 -12.20 34.70
N ASP A 8 21.47 -12.95 34.50
CA ASP A 8 20.46 -13.18 35.55
C ASP A 8 21.00 -14.02 36.72
N ILE A 9 21.87 -14.99 36.43
CA ILE A 9 22.56 -15.80 37.44
C ILE A 9 23.54 -14.93 38.23
N GLN A 10 24.25 -14.01 37.59
CA GLN A 10 25.15 -13.07 38.28
C GLN A 10 24.39 -12.11 39.20
N GLU A 11 23.24 -11.60 38.76
CA GLU A 11 22.38 -10.77 39.62
C GLU A 11 21.81 -11.55 40.81
N LEU A 12 21.39 -12.80 40.58
CA LEU A 12 20.90 -13.67 41.64
C LEU A 12 22.00 -14.00 42.66
N LEU A 13 23.23 -14.25 42.20
CA LEU A 13 24.39 -14.45 43.08
C LEU A 13 24.67 -13.19 43.91
N CYS A 14 24.67 -12.01 43.30
CA CYS A 14 24.83 -10.73 44.01
C CYS A 14 23.72 -10.49 45.05
N PHE A 15 22.50 -10.94 44.77
CA PHE A 15 21.38 -10.84 45.71
C PHE A 15 21.54 -11.80 46.90
N ILE A 16 21.99 -13.03 46.63
CA ILE A 16 22.30 -14.01 47.69
C ILE A 16 23.42 -13.47 48.58
N ASP A 17 24.48 -12.90 48.00
CA ASP A 17 25.61 -12.31 48.72
C ASP A 17 25.15 -11.21 49.67
N LYS A 18 24.39 -10.24 49.17
CA LYS A 18 23.82 -9.16 50.00
C LYS A 18 22.95 -9.69 51.14
N LYS A 19 22.19 -10.76 50.90
CA LYS A 19 21.31 -11.35 51.92
C LYS A 19 22.07 -12.13 52.99
N LEU A 20 23.21 -12.71 52.63
CA LEU A 20 24.12 -13.35 53.57
C LEU A 20 24.86 -12.30 54.42
N GLU A 21 25.22 -11.16 53.83
CA GLU A 21 25.81 -10.00 54.53
C GLU A 21 24.82 -9.32 55.50
N ASP A 22 23.53 -9.27 55.17
CA ASP A 22 22.46 -8.72 56.04
C ASP A 22 22.23 -9.58 57.31
N GLY A 23 22.67 -10.85 57.31
CA GLY A 23 22.45 -11.82 58.39
C GLY A 23 23.56 -11.82 59.44
N ASN A 24 23.59 -10.81 60.32
CA ASN A 24 24.51 -10.79 61.46
C ASN A 24 24.19 -11.93 62.46
N ASP A 25 25.09 -12.93 62.53
CA ASP A 25 25.50 -13.73 63.72
C ASP A 25 25.91 -15.19 63.44
N ILE A 26 26.13 -15.61 62.20
CA ILE A 26 26.63 -16.97 61.90
C ILE A 26 27.82 -16.91 60.96
N GLU A 27 28.99 -17.38 61.42
CA GLU A 27 30.14 -17.70 60.55
C GLU A 27 29.73 -18.89 59.65
N ILE A 28 29.25 -18.60 58.46
CA ILE A 28 28.94 -19.61 57.45
C ILE A 28 30.26 -20.01 56.79
N SER A 29 30.57 -21.32 56.80
CA SER A 29 31.78 -21.78 56.14
C SER A 29 31.66 -21.60 54.61
N PRO A 30 32.76 -21.33 53.90
CA PRO A 30 32.74 -21.14 52.45
C PRO A 30 32.11 -22.31 51.68
N GLU A 31 32.20 -23.53 52.23
CA GLU A 31 31.61 -24.73 51.64
C GLU A 31 30.07 -24.74 51.74
N ILE A 32 29.52 -24.23 52.84
CA ILE A 32 28.07 -24.12 53.05
C ILE A 32 27.51 -23.01 52.17
N GLU A 33 28.21 -21.87 52.08
CA GLU A 33 27.85 -20.76 51.20
C GLU A 33 27.84 -21.18 49.73
N ALA A 34 28.90 -21.84 49.26
CA ALA A 34 28.98 -22.37 47.91
C ALA A 34 27.84 -23.37 47.63
N SER A 35 27.56 -24.26 48.59
CA SER A 35 26.47 -25.24 48.46
C SER A 35 25.09 -24.57 48.38
N LEU A 36 24.86 -23.51 49.16
CA LEU A 36 23.62 -22.75 49.15
C LEU A 36 23.44 -22.01 47.81
N LYS A 37 24.48 -21.33 47.32
CA LYS A 37 24.47 -20.66 46.02
C LYS A 37 24.16 -21.63 44.89
N ILE A 38 24.83 -22.78 44.87
CA ILE A 38 24.60 -23.83 43.88
C ILE A 38 23.15 -24.34 43.95
N HIS A 39 22.61 -24.53 45.15
CA HIS A 39 21.24 -25.01 45.33
C HIS A 39 20.20 -24.01 44.82
N ILE A 40 20.34 -22.73 45.18
CA ILE A 40 19.42 -21.66 44.79
C ILE A 40 19.51 -21.40 43.28
N CYS A 41 20.72 -21.23 42.73
CA CYS A 41 20.91 -21.06 41.28
C CYS A 41 20.42 -22.29 40.51
N GLY A 42 20.61 -23.51 41.04
CA GLY A 42 20.09 -24.73 40.43
C GLY A 42 18.56 -24.77 40.36
N ASN A 43 17.86 -24.24 41.37
CA ASN A 43 16.40 -24.09 41.35
C ASN A 43 15.95 -22.99 40.37
N ALA A 44 16.61 -21.84 40.39
CA ALA A 44 16.30 -20.72 39.50
C ALA A 44 16.48 -21.09 38.02
N THR A 45 17.60 -21.74 37.65
CA THR A 45 17.86 -22.22 36.29
C THR A 45 16.76 -23.15 35.77
N ARG A 46 16.23 -24.03 36.63
CA ARG A 46 15.10 -24.91 36.24
C ARG A 46 13.81 -24.12 36.00
N ALA A 47 13.54 -23.11 36.83
CA ALA A 47 12.36 -22.25 36.66
C ALA A 47 12.47 -21.41 35.37
N PHE A 48 13.63 -20.81 35.11
CA PHE A 48 13.88 -20.04 33.89
C PHE A 48 13.80 -20.90 32.64
N GLN A 49 14.40 -22.09 32.65
CA GLN A 49 14.30 -23.00 31.52
C GLN A 49 12.85 -23.39 31.23
N LYS A 50 12.05 -23.66 32.27
CA LYS A 50 10.63 -23.95 32.10
C LYS A 50 9.86 -22.77 31.49
N MET A 51 10.11 -21.55 31.96
CA MET A 51 9.49 -20.35 31.40
C MET A 51 9.87 -20.13 29.94
N HIS A 52 11.14 -20.37 29.58
CA HIS A 52 11.64 -20.28 28.22
C HIS A 52 11.01 -21.33 27.30
N ASP A 53 10.90 -22.57 27.76
CA ASP A 53 10.27 -23.65 27.00
C ASP A 53 8.77 -23.36 26.79
N ASP A 54 8.08 -22.86 27.82
CA ASP A 54 6.67 -22.44 27.74
C ASP A 54 6.49 -21.26 26.75
N TYR A 55 7.41 -20.29 26.75
CA TYR A 55 7.43 -19.16 25.81
C TYR A 55 7.57 -19.61 24.36
N ILE A 56 8.57 -20.45 24.07
CA ILE A 56 8.79 -21.01 22.73
C ILE A 56 7.56 -21.77 22.27
N GLN A 57 6.90 -22.51 23.17
CA GLN A 57 5.72 -23.29 22.81
C GLN A 57 4.50 -22.41 22.49
N ARG A 58 4.30 -21.30 23.21
CA ARG A 58 3.16 -20.37 23.05
C ARG A 58 3.35 -19.40 21.88
N ASN A 59 4.56 -18.94 21.65
CA ASN A 59 4.92 -17.97 20.61
C ASN A 59 5.49 -18.63 19.36
N ASP A 60 5.34 -19.95 19.24
CA ASP A 60 5.65 -20.70 18.02
C ASP A 60 4.92 -20.04 16.83
N PRO A 61 5.66 -19.40 15.90
CA PRO A 61 5.05 -18.65 14.81
C PRO A 61 4.22 -19.56 13.92
N VAL A 62 4.61 -20.83 13.78
CA VAL A 62 3.91 -21.81 12.96
C VAL A 62 2.58 -22.19 13.62
N LYS A 63 2.54 -22.43 14.93
CA LYS A 63 1.29 -22.72 15.64
C LYS A 63 0.34 -21.53 15.66
N SER A 64 0.86 -20.31 15.83
CA SER A 64 0.06 -19.09 15.78
C SER A 64 -0.49 -18.83 14.38
N LEU A 65 0.33 -19.01 13.34
CA LEU A 65 -0.14 -18.92 11.96
C LEU A 65 -1.22 -19.95 11.68
N GLU A 66 -1.03 -21.20 12.12
CA GLU A 66 -1.96 -22.29 11.87
C GLU A 66 -3.28 -22.11 12.65
N LYS A 67 -3.21 -21.57 13.88
CA LYS A 67 -4.37 -21.27 14.73
C LYS A 67 -5.30 -20.21 14.12
N PHE A 68 -4.75 -19.19 13.48
CA PHE A 68 -5.53 -18.07 12.93
C PHE A 68 -5.60 -18.07 11.40
N LYS A 69 -5.06 -19.11 10.76
CA LYS A 69 -4.88 -19.26 9.31
C LYS A 69 -6.12 -18.93 8.50
N GLU A 70 -7.26 -19.49 8.90
CA GLU A 70 -8.51 -19.33 8.16
C GLU A 70 -9.05 -17.89 8.24
N GLN A 71 -8.92 -17.26 9.41
CA GLN A 71 -9.35 -15.88 9.66
C GLN A 71 -8.47 -14.88 8.90
N TRP A 72 -7.14 -14.99 9.02
CA TRP A 72 -6.19 -14.16 8.25
C TRP A 72 -6.40 -14.32 6.74
N LEU A 73 -6.65 -15.54 6.27
CA LEU A 73 -6.90 -15.82 4.87
C LEU A 73 -8.22 -15.22 4.38
N ALA A 74 -9.26 -15.17 5.21
CA ALA A 74 -10.54 -14.55 4.88
C ALA A 74 -10.43 -13.01 4.81
N ASP A 75 -9.86 -12.39 5.84
CA ASP A 75 -9.72 -10.93 5.95
C ASP A 75 -8.84 -10.37 4.82
N PHE A 76 -7.78 -11.11 4.46
CA PHE A 76 -6.89 -10.79 3.35
C PHE A 76 -7.57 -10.89 1.97
N LYS A 77 -8.47 -11.87 1.77
CA LYS A 77 -9.22 -12.02 0.51
C LYS A 77 -10.21 -10.86 0.35
N ASP A 78 -10.90 -10.48 1.41
CA ASP A 78 -11.95 -9.47 1.35
C ASP A 78 -11.40 -8.05 1.11
N LEU A 79 -10.32 -7.69 1.83
CA LEU A 79 -9.60 -6.43 1.64
C LEU A 79 -8.96 -6.33 0.25
N TYR A 80 -8.52 -7.46 -0.32
CA TYR A 80 -7.86 -7.50 -1.63
C TYR A 80 -8.81 -7.23 -2.80
N TYR A 81 -9.97 -7.89 -2.83
CA TYR A 81 -10.74 -8.01 -4.07
C TYR A 81 -11.61 -6.80 -4.43
N GLN A 82 -12.06 -5.98 -3.47
CA GLN A 82 -13.17 -5.04 -3.77
C GLN A 82 -12.79 -3.64 -4.27
N ARG A 83 -11.66 -3.04 -3.84
CA ARG A 83 -11.39 -1.60 -4.11
C ARG A 83 -10.41 -1.32 -5.25
N ASP A 84 -9.20 -1.87 -5.21
CA ASP A 84 -8.13 -1.53 -6.17
C ASP A 84 -8.28 -2.27 -7.51
N GLN A 85 -8.77 -3.50 -7.48
CA GLN A 85 -8.99 -4.29 -8.69
C GLN A 85 -10.06 -3.67 -9.58
N CYS A 86 -11.20 -3.23 -9.06
CA CYS A 86 -12.28 -2.71 -9.91
C CYS A 86 -11.85 -1.45 -10.66
N GLN A 87 -11.20 -0.49 -10.00
CA GLN A 87 -10.79 0.76 -10.64
C GLN A 87 -9.66 0.55 -11.66
N LYS A 88 -8.57 -0.14 -11.28
CA LYS A 88 -7.46 -0.37 -12.22
C LYS A 88 -7.84 -1.31 -13.37
N LYS A 89 -8.72 -2.28 -13.14
CA LYS A 89 -9.27 -3.12 -14.23
C LYS A 89 -10.19 -2.31 -15.13
N ALA A 90 -11.00 -1.41 -14.59
CA ALA A 90 -11.85 -0.52 -15.39
C ALA A 90 -10.99 0.41 -16.26
N GLU A 91 -9.96 1.03 -15.70
CA GLU A 91 -9.04 1.91 -16.46
C GLU A 91 -8.26 1.12 -17.53
N THR A 92 -7.72 -0.05 -17.17
CA THR A 92 -7.02 -0.92 -18.12
C THR A 92 -7.96 -1.40 -19.23
N CYS A 93 -9.21 -1.75 -18.89
CA CYS A 93 -10.22 -2.14 -19.86
C CYS A 93 -10.56 -0.95 -20.79
N ALA A 94 -10.76 0.24 -20.24
CA ALA A 94 -11.03 1.44 -21.03
C ALA A 94 -9.89 1.73 -22.02
N MET A 95 -8.64 1.71 -21.57
CA MET A 95 -7.49 2.05 -22.42
C MET A 95 -7.12 0.95 -23.42
N LYS A 96 -7.29 -0.33 -23.07
CA LYS A 96 -6.88 -1.44 -23.94
C LYS A 96 -8.00 -2.05 -24.78
N CYS A 97 -9.26 -1.89 -24.37
CA CYS A 97 -10.42 -2.44 -25.09
C CYS A 97 -11.25 -1.33 -25.73
N ILE A 98 -11.65 -0.33 -24.94
CA ILE A 98 -12.61 0.68 -25.40
C ILE A 98 -11.93 1.69 -26.34
N ALA A 99 -10.77 2.25 -25.96
CA ALA A 99 -10.10 3.27 -26.77
C ALA A 99 -9.69 2.77 -28.17
N PRO A 100 -9.09 1.58 -28.35
CA PRO A 100 -8.78 1.06 -29.68
C PRO A 100 -10.03 0.77 -30.51
N ALA A 101 -11.10 0.26 -29.89
CA ALA A 101 -12.35 -0.01 -30.57
C ALA A 101 -13.05 1.26 -31.04
N VAL A 102 -13.08 2.30 -30.19
CA VAL A 102 -13.60 3.62 -30.55
C VAL A 102 -12.79 4.22 -31.69
N MET A 103 -11.45 4.15 -31.65
CA MET A 103 -10.62 4.62 -32.76
C MET A 103 -10.86 3.83 -34.05
N GLU A 104 -10.93 2.50 -33.99
CA GLU A 104 -11.19 1.64 -35.16
C GLU A 104 -12.57 1.93 -35.76
N TYR A 105 -13.59 2.09 -34.92
CA TYR A 105 -14.94 2.45 -35.36
C TYR A 105 -14.98 3.83 -36.02
N ILE A 106 -14.37 4.83 -35.39
CA ILE A 106 -14.26 6.19 -35.95
C ILE A 106 -13.53 6.12 -37.30
N GLN A 107 -12.43 5.39 -37.42
CA GLN A 107 -11.66 5.33 -38.66
C GLN A 107 -12.38 4.59 -39.79
N LYS A 108 -13.14 3.53 -39.48
CA LYS A 108 -13.78 2.68 -40.49
C LYS A 108 -15.15 3.14 -40.93
N HIS A 109 -15.92 3.74 -40.04
CA HIS A 109 -17.33 4.04 -40.27
C HIS A 109 -17.58 5.55 -40.25
N LEU A 110 -17.25 6.21 -39.14
CA LEU A 110 -17.53 7.64 -38.99
C LEU A 110 -16.63 8.52 -39.89
N GLY A 111 -15.37 8.14 -40.08
CA GLY A 111 -14.40 8.88 -40.88
C GLY A 111 -14.82 9.03 -42.33
N PRO A 112 -15.15 7.92 -43.02
CA PRO A 112 -15.71 7.97 -44.37
C PRO A 112 -16.98 8.83 -44.47
N ASP A 113 -17.92 8.69 -43.53
CA ASP A 113 -19.17 9.45 -43.54
C ASP A 113 -18.91 10.96 -43.34
N ILE A 114 -17.98 11.32 -42.44
CA ILE A 114 -17.54 12.71 -42.26
C ILE A 114 -16.92 13.25 -43.55
N VAL A 115 -16.05 12.47 -44.20
CA VAL A 115 -15.40 12.89 -45.44
C VAL A 115 -16.44 13.06 -46.56
N ASP A 116 -17.40 12.15 -46.68
CA ASP A 116 -18.47 12.26 -47.66
C ASP A 116 -19.34 13.51 -47.41
N GLU A 117 -19.74 13.78 -46.17
CA GLU A 117 -20.48 15.00 -45.79
C GLU A 117 -19.66 16.27 -46.07
N MET A 118 -18.35 16.26 -45.78
CA MET A 118 -17.47 17.39 -46.08
C MET A 118 -17.32 17.65 -47.59
N LEU A 119 -17.42 16.59 -48.41
CA LEU A 119 -17.27 16.67 -49.86
C LEU A 119 -18.58 16.84 -50.63
N THR A 120 -19.73 16.55 -50.01
CA THR A 120 -21.05 16.59 -50.67
C THR A 120 -22.03 17.58 -50.05
N GLY A 121 -21.81 17.96 -48.78
CA GLY A 121 -22.65 18.90 -48.04
C GLY A 121 -22.38 20.36 -48.37
N GLU A 122 -22.88 21.26 -47.51
CA GLU A 122 -22.82 22.73 -47.72
C GLU A 122 -21.37 23.26 -47.89
N LYS A 123 -20.39 22.54 -47.32
CA LYS A 123 -18.96 22.90 -47.33
C LYS A 123 -18.17 22.25 -48.48
N ALA A 124 -18.81 21.43 -49.32
CA ALA A 124 -18.20 20.71 -50.43
C ALA A 124 -17.29 21.59 -51.31
N PHE A 125 -17.72 22.82 -51.57
CA PHE A 125 -16.95 23.76 -52.38
C PHE A 125 -15.53 23.99 -51.83
N ALA A 126 -15.40 24.17 -50.51
CA ALA A 126 -14.12 24.43 -49.87
C ALA A 126 -13.18 23.22 -49.93
N PHE A 127 -13.72 21.99 -49.93
CA PHE A 127 -12.90 20.78 -49.91
C PHE A 127 -12.76 20.10 -51.30
N SER A 128 -13.41 20.65 -52.33
CA SER A 128 -13.46 20.06 -53.68
C SER A 128 -12.11 20.02 -54.42
N THR A 129 -11.29 21.07 -54.30
CA THR A 129 -9.97 21.13 -54.91
C THR A 129 -8.99 21.86 -54.01
N ARG A 130 -7.68 21.61 -54.20
CA ARG A 130 -6.63 22.34 -53.50
C ARG A 130 -6.75 23.85 -53.65
N THR A 131 -7.13 24.35 -54.83
CA THR A 131 -7.27 25.80 -55.07
C THR A 131 -8.44 26.36 -54.29
N PHE A 132 -9.61 25.70 -54.32
CA PHE A 132 -10.78 26.16 -53.56
C PHE A 132 -10.59 26.07 -52.06
N PHE A 133 -9.85 25.06 -51.58
CA PHE A 133 -9.44 24.95 -50.19
C PHE A 133 -8.62 26.15 -49.74
N GLN A 134 -7.54 26.45 -50.47
CA GLN A 134 -6.68 27.59 -50.16
C GLN A 134 -7.43 28.91 -50.23
N CYS A 135 -8.26 29.10 -51.26
CA CYS A 135 -9.07 30.30 -51.39
C CYS A 135 -10.09 30.47 -50.26
N SER A 136 -10.73 29.37 -49.83
CA SER A 136 -11.74 29.42 -48.76
C SER A 136 -11.09 29.75 -47.41
N LEU A 137 -9.98 29.09 -47.08
CA LEU A 137 -9.22 29.34 -45.87
C LEU A 137 -8.67 30.78 -45.84
N LEU A 138 -8.04 31.24 -46.93
CA LEU A 138 -7.51 32.61 -46.99
C LEU A 138 -8.61 33.67 -46.95
N LYS A 139 -9.76 33.41 -47.57
CA LYS A 139 -10.91 34.32 -47.50
C LYS A 139 -11.43 34.45 -46.07
N GLU A 140 -11.51 33.34 -45.33
CA GLU A 140 -11.94 33.35 -43.93
C GLU A 140 -10.91 34.03 -43.02
N LEU A 141 -9.62 33.77 -43.24
CA LEU A 141 -8.54 34.45 -42.52
C LEU A 141 -8.57 35.98 -42.72
N LEU A 142 -8.91 36.44 -43.93
CA LEU A 142 -9.12 37.85 -44.23
C LEU A 142 -10.39 38.43 -43.60
N GLN A 143 -11.43 37.60 -43.40
CA GLN A 143 -12.69 38.02 -42.77
C GLN A 143 -12.57 38.10 -41.24
N ASP A 144 -11.79 37.20 -40.63
CA ASP A 144 -11.51 37.21 -39.20
C ASP A 144 -10.73 38.46 -38.77
N ASP A 145 -9.97 39.07 -39.69
CA ASP A 145 -9.15 40.27 -39.48
C ASP A 145 -8.24 40.19 -38.22
N ASP A 146 -7.82 38.97 -37.88
CA ASP A 146 -6.99 38.69 -36.72
C ASP A 146 -5.52 38.49 -37.14
N PHE A 147 -4.70 39.48 -36.81
CA PHE A 147 -3.27 39.44 -37.08
C PHE A 147 -2.56 38.23 -36.46
N ASN A 148 -3.00 37.75 -35.29
CA ASN A 148 -2.38 36.59 -34.66
C ASN A 148 -2.63 35.31 -35.44
N LYS A 149 -3.86 35.11 -35.94
CA LYS A 149 -4.19 33.98 -36.82
C LYS A 149 -3.40 34.03 -38.12
N ILE A 150 -3.19 35.24 -38.67
CA ILE A 150 -2.35 35.43 -39.86
C ILE A 150 -0.89 35.06 -39.55
N CYS A 151 -0.34 35.50 -38.42
CA CYS A 151 1.00 35.11 -37.99
C CYS A 151 1.11 33.60 -37.80
N GLU A 152 0.14 32.95 -37.17
CA GLU A 152 0.12 31.51 -36.95
C GLU A 152 0.03 30.73 -38.27
N TYR A 153 -0.82 31.17 -39.21
CA TYR A 153 -0.88 30.59 -40.56
C TYR A 153 0.47 30.64 -41.29
N VAL A 154 1.21 31.75 -41.17
CA VAL A 154 2.52 31.92 -41.82
C VAL A 154 3.62 31.14 -41.09
N GLN A 155 3.60 31.11 -39.76
CA GLN A 155 4.67 30.50 -38.94
C GLN A 155 4.49 29.00 -38.77
N ASN A 156 3.26 28.51 -38.65
CA ASN A 156 2.89 27.12 -38.32
C ASN A 156 1.76 26.62 -39.24
N TYR A 157 1.95 26.75 -40.55
CA TYR A 157 0.93 26.42 -41.56
C TYR A 157 0.26 25.05 -41.36
N GLU A 158 1.03 23.97 -41.11
CA GLU A 158 0.48 22.62 -40.96
C GLU A 158 -0.46 22.50 -39.75
N GLN A 159 -0.04 23.04 -38.60
CA GLN A 159 -0.86 23.04 -37.39
C GLN A 159 -2.12 23.88 -37.61
N PHE A 160 -1.98 25.09 -38.12
CA PHE A 160 -3.10 26.00 -38.39
C PHE A 160 -4.14 25.36 -39.31
N VAL A 161 -3.70 24.77 -40.42
CA VAL A 161 -4.60 24.09 -41.37
C VAL A 161 -5.29 22.90 -40.73
N THR A 162 -4.59 22.14 -39.89
CA THR A 162 -5.17 20.98 -39.18
C THR A 162 -6.26 21.39 -38.19
N GLU A 163 -6.03 22.48 -37.44
CA GLU A 163 -7.01 23.05 -36.52
C GLU A 163 -8.22 23.59 -37.29
N TRP A 164 -7.98 24.32 -38.39
CA TRP A 164 -9.03 24.83 -39.26
C TRP A 164 -9.91 23.71 -39.84
N ILE A 165 -9.30 22.63 -40.35
CA ILE A 165 -10.05 21.46 -40.86
C ILE A 165 -10.88 20.83 -39.73
N SER A 166 -10.30 20.72 -38.54
CA SER A 166 -11.00 20.17 -37.36
C SER A 166 -12.23 21.00 -36.99
N GLU A 167 -12.13 22.33 -37.00
CA GLU A 167 -13.27 23.23 -36.77
C GLU A 167 -14.36 23.06 -37.83
N LYS A 168 -13.98 22.89 -39.11
CA LYS A 168 -14.95 22.64 -40.20
C LYS A 168 -15.65 21.29 -40.06
N ILE A 169 -14.94 20.25 -39.63
CA ILE A 169 -15.50 18.95 -39.32
C ILE A 169 -16.48 19.06 -38.15
N LEU A 170 -16.08 19.66 -37.03
CA LEU A 170 -16.91 19.80 -35.82
C LEU A 170 -18.21 20.59 -36.05
N SER A 171 -18.11 21.66 -36.84
CA SER A 171 -19.29 22.44 -37.22
C SER A 171 -20.18 21.73 -38.25
N GLY A 172 -19.68 20.69 -38.94
CA GLY A 172 -20.46 19.85 -39.86
C GLY A 172 -21.06 18.59 -39.21
N THR A 173 -20.36 17.98 -38.24
CA THR A 173 -20.76 16.73 -37.58
C THR A 173 -21.97 16.86 -36.66
N LEU A 174 -22.39 18.08 -36.27
CA LEU A 174 -23.68 18.30 -35.58
C LEU A 174 -24.89 17.79 -36.40
N ALA A 175 -24.73 17.52 -37.71
CA ALA A 175 -25.75 16.97 -38.59
C ALA A 175 -25.73 15.42 -38.73
N LEU A 176 -24.65 14.74 -38.33
CA LEU A 176 -24.50 13.29 -38.48
C LEU A 176 -24.80 12.58 -37.15
N ASN A 177 -26.07 12.25 -36.93
CA ASN A 177 -26.45 11.32 -35.86
C ASN A 177 -27.35 10.22 -36.45
N ASN A 178 -26.70 9.16 -36.93
CA ASN A 178 -27.27 7.83 -37.20
C ASN A 178 -26.15 6.76 -37.15
N SER A 179 -25.29 6.80 -36.14
CA SER A 179 -24.25 5.77 -35.94
C SER A 179 -24.88 4.43 -35.54
N ASP A 180 -24.56 3.34 -36.26
CA ASP A 180 -25.04 1.99 -35.96
C ASP A 180 -24.36 1.41 -34.70
N PRO A 181 -25.11 1.17 -33.60
CA PRO A 181 -24.56 0.59 -32.38
C PRO A 181 -24.04 -0.85 -32.56
N ALA A 182 -24.52 -1.59 -33.56
CA ALA A 182 -24.11 -2.97 -33.80
C ALA A 182 -22.66 -3.05 -34.31
N GLU A 183 -22.29 -2.19 -35.26
CA GLU A 183 -20.93 -2.13 -35.80
C GLU A 183 -19.90 -1.69 -34.75
N PHE A 184 -20.27 -0.77 -33.85
CA PHE A 184 -19.43 -0.41 -32.71
C PHE A 184 -19.20 -1.60 -31.77
N ALA A 185 -20.24 -2.38 -31.49
CA ALA A 185 -20.13 -3.58 -30.66
C ALA A 185 -19.18 -4.62 -31.27
N ASP A 186 -19.20 -4.78 -32.60
CA ASP A 186 -18.29 -5.67 -33.31
C ASP A 186 -16.82 -5.19 -33.26
N CYS A 187 -16.58 -3.88 -33.41
CA CYS A 187 -15.24 -3.29 -33.21
C CYS A 187 -14.73 -3.50 -31.79
N LEU A 188 -15.60 -3.33 -30.79
CA LEU A 188 -15.26 -3.57 -29.38
C LEU A 188 -14.88 -5.03 -29.13
N LYS A 189 -15.66 -5.96 -29.68
CA LYS A 189 -15.40 -7.39 -29.56
C LYS A 189 -14.04 -7.76 -30.15
N SER A 190 -13.72 -7.29 -31.36
CA SER A 190 -12.43 -7.57 -32.00
C SER A 190 -11.24 -7.04 -31.19
N SER A 191 -11.38 -5.85 -30.59
CA SER A 191 -10.33 -5.26 -29.76
C SER A 191 -10.05 -6.08 -28.49
N ILE A 192 -11.10 -6.62 -27.87
CA ILE A 192 -10.97 -7.51 -26.69
C ILE A 192 -10.24 -8.80 -27.06
N GLU A 193 -10.59 -9.43 -28.18
CA GLU A 193 -9.95 -10.68 -28.66
C GLU A 193 -8.45 -10.47 -28.94
N LYS A 194 -8.08 -9.36 -29.61
CA LYS A 194 -6.68 -9.01 -29.88
C LYS A 194 -5.87 -8.84 -28.58
N MET A 195 -6.43 -8.13 -27.59
CA MET A 195 -5.77 -7.91 -26.30
C MET A 195 -5.49 -9.22 -25.58
N GLN A 196 -6.44 -10.16 -25.57
CA GLN A 196 -6.27 -11.47 -24.94
C GLN A 196 -5.10 -12.24 -25.55
N ASN A 197 -5.03 -12.26 -26.88
CA ASN A 197 -3.96 -12.94 -27.60
C ASN A 197 -2.58 -12.33 -27.31
N THR A 198 -2.46 -10.99 -27.36
CA THR A 198 -1.22 -10.28 -27.07
C THR A 198 -0.72 -10.54 -25.64
N LEU A 199 -1.62 -10.49 -24.65
CA LEU A 199 -1.25 -10.74 -23.25
C LEU A 199 -0.73 -12.18 -23.07
N ALA A 200 -1.39 -13.15 -23.71
CA ALA A 200 -0.99 -14.54 -23.65
C ALA A 200 0.41 -14.77 -24.25
N ASP A 201 0.73 -14.12 -25.36
CA ASP A 201 2.06 -14.19 -25.97
C ASP A 201 3.15 -13.50 -25.13
N GLN A 202 2.83 -12.37 -24.51
CA GLN A 202 3.76 -11.66 -23.61
C GLN A 202 4.14 -12.47 -22.37
N LEU A 203 3.20 -13.26 -21.84
CA LEU A 203 3.44 -14.14 -20.70
C LEU A 203 4.18 -15.43 -21.10
N ARG A 204 3.89 -15.98 -22.29
CA ARG A 204 4.60 -17.14 -22.84
C ARG A 204 6.06 -16.84 -23.17
N SER A 205 6.36 -15.62 -23.63
CA SER A 205 7.70 -15.19 -24.04
C SER A 205 8.63 -14.77 -22.89
N ALA A 206 8.14 -14.65 -21.66
CA ALA A 206 8.98 -14.32 -20.50
C ALA A 206 9.67 -15.58 -19.94
N GLY A 207 11.02 -15.56 -19.89
CA GLY A 207 11.85 -16.73 -19.57
C GLY A 207 11.85 -17.16 -18.11
N ASP A 208 11.63 -16.24 -17.18
CA ASP A 208 11.60 -16.51 -15.74
C ASP A 208 10.46 -15.77 -15.02
N VAL A 209 10.31 -16.04 -13.72
CA VAL A 209 9.25 -15.50 -12.87
C VAL A 209 9.42 -14.00 -12.63
N GLU A 210 10.65 -13.51 -12.50
CA GLU A 210 10.93 -12.11 -12.23
C GLU A 210 10.58 -11.21 -13.43
N ALA A 211 10.93 -11.65 -14.64
CA ALA A 211 10.56 -11.01 -15.89
C ALA A 211 9.03 -11.00 -16.10
N LYS A 212 8.33 -12.07 -15.68
CA LYS A 212 6.86 -12.12 -15.71
C LYS A 212 6.24 -11.11 -14.74
N LEU A 213 6.75 -11.02 -13.51
CA LEU A 213 6.23 -10.12 -12.49
C LEU A 213 6.47 -8.64 -12.82
N THR A 214 7.62 -8.31 -13.43
CA THR A 214 7.96 -6.94 -13.82
C THR A 214 7.07 -6.41 -14.95
N ARG A 215 6.55 -7.30 -15.81
CA ARG A 215 5.62 -6.97 -16.91
C ARG A 215 4.19 -6.73 -16.43
N LEU A 216 3.84 -7.09 -15.20
CA LEU A 216 2.56 -6.77 -14.58
C LEU A 216 2.55 -5.30 -14.16
N SER A 217 2.00 -4.45 -15.02
CA SER A 217 1.87 -3.00 -14.80
C SER A 217 0.79 -2.65 -13.78
N VAL A 218 -0.07 -3.62 -13.44
CA VAL A 218 -1.24 -3.46 -12.57
C VAL A 218 -1.19 -4.54 -11.49
N ASN A 219 -1.38 -4.13 -10.22
CA ASN A 219 -1.36 -5.01 -9.04
C ASN A 219 -0.02 -5.71 -8.81
N ARG A 220 1.06 -4.93 -8.65
CA ARG A 220 2.38 -5.50 -8.31
C ARG A 220 2.28 -6.25 -6.97
N PRO A 221 2.93 -7.42 -6.83
CA PRO A 221 2.88 -8.19 -5.58
C PRO A 221 3.31 -7.38 -4.34
N GLN A 222 4.27 -6.45 -4.50
CA GLN A 222 4.80 -5.59 -3.44
C GLN A 222 3.74 -4.64 -2.87
N GLU A 223 3.06 -3.90 -3.76
CA GLU A 223 2.00 -2.93 -3.43
C GLU A 223 0.84 -3.64 -2.75
N GLU A 224 0.59 -4.87 -3.21
CA GLU A 224 -0.44 -5.69 -2.67
C GLU A 224 -0.12 -6.22 -1.27
N LEU A 225 1.10 -6.72 -1.06
CA LEU A 225 1.58 -7.12 0.25
C LEU A 225 1.48 -5.96 1.23
N PHE A 226 1.98 -4.78 0.85
CA PHE A 226 1.89 -3.57 1.67
C PHE A 226 0.44 -3.24 2.05
N ARG A 227 -0.48 -3.20 1.07
CA ARG A 227 -1.89 -2.94 1.31
C ARG A 227 -2.54 -3.92 2.31
N ARG A 228 -2.11 -5.17 2.29
CA ARG A 228 -2.65 -6.25 3.13
C ARG A 228 -2.06 -6.31 4.54
N VAL A 229 -0.79 -5.96 4.73
CA VAL A 229 -0.09 -6.14 6.02
C VAL A 229 0.08 -4.85 6.83
N PHE A 230 -0.11 -3.68 6.22
CA PHE A 230 0.14 -2.39 6.87
C PHE A 230 -0.88 -2.03 7.98
N GLY A 231 -2.04 -2.68 8.02
CA GLY A 231 -3.09 -2.41 9.00
C GLY A 231 -3.68 -0.99 8.87
N CYS A 232 -4.12 -0.41 9.99
CA CYS A 232 -4.71 0.93 10.01
C CYS A 232 -3.68 2.08 10.00
N GLY A 233 -2.38 1.77 10.16
CA GLY A 233 -1.28 2.74 10.18
C GLY A 233 -1.17 3.61 11.43
N LYS A 234 -2.06 3.47 12.44
CA LYS A 234 -1.91 4.18 13.72
C LYS A 234 -0.82 3.54 14.58
N MET A 235 -0.10 4.36 15.34
CA MET A 235 0.97 3.92 16.23
C MET A 235 0.60 4.17 17.69
N CYS A 236 1.00 3.25 18.57
CA CYS A 236 0.80 3.36 20.00
C CYS A 236 1.45 4.64 20.52
N PRO A 237 0.74 5.47 21.32
CA PRO A 237 1.26 6.76 21.77
C PRO A 237 2.45 6.63 22.74
N PHE A 238 2.62 5.47 23.39
CA PHE A 238 3.73 5.23 24.32
C PHE A 238 4.91 4.57 23.64
N SER A 239 4.67 3.48 22.92
CA SER A 239 5.74 2.68 22.36
C SER A 239 6.01 2.96 20.88
N SER A 240 5.17 3.71 20.20
CA SER A 240 5.20 3.81 18.73
C SER A 240 5.11 2.45 18.01
N ALA A 241 4.65 1.40 18.69
CA ALA A 241 4.35 0.12 18.07
C ALA A 241 3.17 0.29 17.10
N PRO A 242 3.22 -0.31 15.89
CA PRO A 242 2.09 -0.24 14.97
C PRO A 242 0.87 -0.94 15.57
N CYS A 243 -0.32 -0.44 15.25
CA CYS A 243 -1.55 -1.08 15.66
C CYS A 243 -1.71 -2.45 14.97
N GLU A 244 -2.04 -3.46 15.76
CA GLU A 244 -2.23 -4.84 15.30
C GLU A 244 -3.67 -5.17 14.89
N ALA A 245 -4.60 -4.25 15.14
CA ALA A 245 -5.98 -4.43 14.74
C ALA A 245 -6.07 -4.58 13.22
N GLY A 246 -6.74 -5.65 12.78
CA GLY A 246 -6.90 -5.98 11.37
C GLY A 246 -7.79 -4.96 10.65
N GLY A 247 -7.45 -4.66 9.39
CA GLY A 247 -8.20 -3.73 8.54
C GLY A 247 -8.08 -2.26 8.95
N LYS A 248 -8.92 -1.40 8.38
CA LYS A 248 -8.96 0.05 8.68
C LYS A 248 -10.14 0.47 9.56
N ASP A 249 -11.20 -0.35 9.61
CA ASP A 249 -12.45 -0.04 10.29
C ASP A 249 -12.51 -0.76 11.64
N HIS A 250 -11.83 -0.18 12.62
CA HIS A 250 -11.89 -0.62 14.01
C HIS A 250 -11.90 0.59 14.95
N THR A 251 -12.62 0.45 16.06
CA THR A 251 -12.88 1.56 17.00
C THR A 251 -11.87 1.63 18.14
N GLU A 252 -11.21 0.50 18.45
CA GLU A 252 -10.19 0.40 19.50
C GLU A 252 -8.85 -0.04 18.91
N HIS A 253 -7.77 0.60 19.33
CA HIS A 253 -6.40 0.35 18.89
C HIS A 253 -5.62 -0.39 19.96
N PHE A 254 -4.83 -1.38 19.58
CA PHE A 254 -3.94 -2.09 20.50
C PHE A 254 -2.66 -2.55 19.79
N ALA A 255 -1.65 -2.84 20.60
CA ALA A 255 -0.44 -3.57 20.24
C ALA A 255 -0.18 -4.55 21.37
N SER A 256 0.14 -5.81 21.04
CA SER A 256 0.41 -6.85 22.03
C SER A 256 1.86 -6.81 22.50
N VAL A 257 2.75 -6.21 21.70
CA VAL A 257 4.16 -6.01 22.03
C VAL A 257 4.49 -4.52 22.05
N HIS A 258 4.92 -4.00 23.20
CA HIS A 258 5.33 -2.60 23.33
C HIS A 258 6.84 -2.44 23.15
N ARG A 259 7.28 -1.43 22.39
CA ARG A 259 8.68 -0.96 22.32
C ARG A 259 9.16 -0.43 23.68
N PRO A 260 10.46 -0.54 24.01
CA PRO A 260 10.98 -0.30 25.35
C PRO A 260 10.99 1.20 25.70
N GLN A 261 11.11 1.46 27.00
CA GLN A 261 11.10 2.79 27.64
C GLN A 261 12.17 3.76 27.08
N GLY A 262 13.25 3.27 26.46
CA GLY A 262 14.26 4.13 25.82
C GLY A 262 13.78 4.82 24.53
N ILE A 263 12.69 4.33 23.93
CA ILE A 263 12.09 4.85 22.68
C ILE A 263 10.80 5.63 22.96
N GLY A 264 10.15 5.34 24.10
CA GLY A 264 8.91 5.97 24.53
C GLY A 264 9.09 6.68 25.87
N ASN A 265 8.63 7.92 26.00
CA ASN A 265 8.77 8.71 27.24
C ASN A 265 7.86 8.22 28.39
N TYR A 266 8.00 6.97 28.83
CA TYR A 266 7.20 6.36 29.90
C TYR A 266 8.08 5.52 30.85
N SER A 267 7.62 5.33 32.09
CA SER A 267 8.23 4.50 33.15
C SER A 267 7.20 3.52 33.71
N GLU A 268 7.61 2.59 34.59
CA GLU A 268 6.77 1.50 35.11
C GLU A 268 5.37 1.91 35.59
N ASN A 269 5.20 3.14 36.08
CA ASN A 269 3.91 3.61 36.61
C ASN A 269 3.45 4.98 36.09
N ARG A 270 4.22 5.65 35.22
CA ARG A 270 3.93 7.02 34.76
C ARG A 270 4.31 7.23 33.31
N PHE A 271 3.69 8.18 32.63
CA PHE A 271 4.04 8.58 31.27
C PHE A 271 4.07 10.09 31.12
N GLN A 272 4.84 10.59 30.14
CA GLN A 272 4.78 11.97 29.68
C GLN A 272 4.84 12.00 28.15
N CYS A 273 4.08 12.87 27.51
CA CYS A 273 4.12 13.05 26.06
C CYS A 273 3.77 14.50 25.70
N LYS A 274 3.74 14.81 24.40
CA LYS A 274 3.30 16.11 23.91
C LYS A 274 1.87 16.45 24.36
N ASP A 275 0.99 15.44 24.37
CA ASP A 275 -0.42 15.61 24.70
C ASP A 275 -0.65 15.82 26.22
N THR A 276 0.33 15.44 27.06
CA THR A 276 0.34 15.79 28.50
C THR A 276 1.08 17.09 28.80
N GLY A 277 1.49 17.85 27.77
CA GLY A 277 2.32 19.05 27.96
C GLY A 277 3.71 18.74 28.53
N HIS A 278 4.20 17.51 28.35
CA HIS A 278 5.42 16.98 28.98
C HIS A 278 5.37 16.89 30.51
N GLU A 279 4.17 16.89 31.10
CA GLU A 279 4.00 16.56 32.51
C GLU A 279 3.79 15.06 32.72
N TRP A 280 4.17 14.57 33.90
CA TRP A 280 4.09 13.17 34.28
C TRP A 280 2.71 12.81 34.85
N TYR A 281 2.02 11.88 34.20
CA TYR A 281 0.73 11.34 34.64
C TYR A 281 0.84 9.86 35.01
N PRO A 282 0.06 9.37 36.00
CA PRO A 282 -0.07 7.94 36.27
C PRO A 282 -0.52 7.17 35.04
N TYR A 283 0.08 6.00 34.79
CA TYR A 283 -0.26 5.16 33.63
C TYR A 283 -1.76 4.85 33.57
N LYS A 284 -2.42 4.63 34.71
CA LYS A 284 -3.86 4.33 34.80
C LYS A 284 -4.77 5.40 34.17
N GLU A 285 -4.27 6.62 33.98
CA GLU A 285 -5.01 7.77 33.45
C GLU A 285 -4.80 7.96 31.94
N TYR A 286 -4.07 7.06 31.26
CA TYR A 286 -3.78 7.24 29.83
C TYR A 286 -5.03 7.39 28.94
N ARG A 287 -6.15 6.79 29.34
CA ARG A 287 -7.41 6.82 28.58
C ARG A 287 -8.06 8.21 28.57
N GLU A 288 -7.66 9.13 29.45
CA GLU A 288 -8.11 10.53 29.39
C GLU A 288 -7.54 11.25 28.16
N PHE A 289 -6.34 10.86 27.74
CA PHE A 289 -5.64 11.42 26.58
C PHE A 289 -5.83 10.56 25.31
N TYR A 290 -5.92 9.23 25.48
CA TYR A 290 -6.01 8.26 24.39
C TYR A 290 -7.18 7.28 24.60
N PRO A 291 -8.45 7.75 24.50
CA PRO A 291 -9.63 6.96 24.87
C PRO A 291 -9.86 5.72 24.00
N ASN A 292 -9.39 5.77 22.75
CA ASN A 292 -9.55 4.71 21.76
C ASN A 292 -8.37 3.73 21.75
N TRP A 293 -7.42 3.86 22.68
CA TRP A 293 -6.32 2.91 22.81
C TRP A 293 -6.59 1.96 23.98
N ARG A 294 -6.33 0.67 23.74
CA ARG A 294 -6.18 -0.33 24.78
C ARG A 294 -4.71 -0.64 24.90
N ILE A 295 -4.06 0.08 25.81
CA ILE A 295 -2.68 -0.13 26.19
C ILE A 295 -2.74 -1.00 27.44
N GLN A 296 -2.32 -2.25 27.29
CA GLN A 296 -2.18 -3.14 28.44
C GLN A 296 -0.81 -2.85 29.07
N PRO A 297 -0.69 -2.92 30.41
CA PRO A 297 0.63 -2.99 31.01
C PRO A 297 1.33 -4.21 30.41
N ASP A 298 2.62 -4.07 30.13
CA ASP A 298 3.41 -5.18 29.63
C ASP A 298 3.80 -6.05 30.83
N ASP A 299 2.86 -6.88 31.28
CA ASP A 299 3.02 -7.78 32.42
C ASP A 299 4.02 -8.91 32.10
N THR A 300 4.40 -9.02 30.83
CA THR A 300 5.16 -10.15 30.30
C THR A 300 6.63 -9.82 30.18
N ILE A 301 7.45 -10.62 30.88
CA ILE A 301 8.92 -10.61 30.79
C ILE A 301 9.38 -10.69 29.30
N GLU A 302 8.56 -11.33 28.47
CA GLU A 302 8.73 -11.64 27.04
C GLU A 302 8.95 -10.42 26.12
N ALA A 303 8.21 -9.32 26.30
CA ALA A 303 8.40 -8.11 25.49
C ALA A 303 9.71 -7.39 25.84
N THR A 304 10.07 -7.39 27.12
CA THR A 304 11.32 -6.81 27.62
C THR A 304 12.55 -7.52 27.02
N ASP A 305 12.50 -8.85 26.87
CA ASP A 305 13.62 -9.64 26.37
C ASP A 305 13.77 -9.59 24.83
N PHE A 306 12.67 -9.48 24.08
CA PHE A 306 12.72 -9.24 22.62
C PHE A 306 13.48 -7.97 22.28
N TRP A 307 13.25 -6.88 23.03
CA TRP A 307 13.93 -5.62 22.80
C TRP A 307 15.34 -5.57 23.36
N LYS A 308 15.61 -6.28 24.47
CA LYS A 308 17.00 -6.49 24.92
C LYS A 308 17.81 -7.16 23.80
N TYR A 309 17.30 -8.21 23.16
CA TYR A 309 17.96 -8.91 22.05
C TYR A 309 18.23 -8.03 20.82
N ILE A 310 17.30 -7.14 20.46
CA ILE A 310 17.45 -6.23 19.30
C ILE A 310 18.45 -5.08 19.58
N PHE A 311 18.57 -4.64 20.83
CA PHE A 311 19.38 -3.48 21.22
C PHE A 311 20.70 -3.83 21.95
N THR A 312 21.02 -5.11 22.14
CA THR A 312 22.36 -5.62 22.47
C THR A 312 23.14 -6.00 21.22
#